data_AF-A0AAN7E318-F1
#
_entry.id   AF-A0AAN7E318-F1
#
_cell.length_a   1.000
_cell.length_b   1.000
_cell.length_c   1.000
_cell.angle_alpha   90.00
_cell.angle_beta   90.00
_cell.angle_gamma   90.00
#
_symmetry.space_group_name_H-M   'P 1'
#
loop_
_entity.id
_entity.type
_entity.pdbx_description
1 polymer ?
#
loop_
_entity_poly.entity_id
_entity_poly.type
_entity_poly.pdbx_seq_one_letter_code
_entity_poly.pdbx_strand_id
1 'polypeptide(L)'
;MQKEEDGARSGEAELVLPTHLSFKHIQMYEKYPKGQSRGRHWKHLKQILQAKNYQNYLLDEPNFPPPSMHPCKRICDITGYEAPYYDPRTNLCYANADVFKIVRSLPKEYVQSYLALRNAAVVLK
;
A
#
# COMPACT_ATOMS: atom_id res chain seq x y z
N MET A 1 62.32 5.04 8.50
CA MET A 1 61.79 5.54 9.79
C MET A 1 60.28 5.66 9.63
N GLN A 2 59.49 4.73 10.17
CA GLN A 2 58.93 4.77 11.55
C GLN A 2 58.08 6.05 11.74
N LYS A 3 56.80 6.06 12.12
CA LYS A 3 55.76 5.11 12.62
C LYS A 3 54.41 5.80 12.30
N GLU A 4 53.36 5.14 11.83
CA GLU A 4 52.34 4.43 12.63
C GLU A 4 51.78 5.29 13.77
N GLU A 5 50.57 5.82 13.60
CA GLU A 5 49.55 5.90 14.66
C GLU A 5 48.16 5.75 14.04
N ASP A 6 47.55 4.61 14.35
CA ASP A 6 46.16 4.27 14.09
C ASP A 6 45.23 5.10 14.98
N GLY A 7 44.32 5.83 14.35
CA GLY A 7 43.21 6.49 15.02
C GLY A 7 41.89 6.03 14.42
N ALA A 8 41.41 4.86 14.86
CA ALA A 8 40.08 4.36 14.53
C ALA A 8 39.01 5.32 15.04
N ARG A 9 38.54 6.23 14.18
CA ARG A 9 37.33 7.01 14.45
C ARG A 9 36.15 6.18 13.98
N SER A 10 35.50 5.50 14.91
CA SER A 10 34.17 4.94 14.70
C SER A 10 33.27 6.07 14.16
N GLY A 11 32.88 5.94 12.90
CA GLY A 11 31.87 6.79 12.30
C GLY A 11 30.53 6.40 12.90
N GLU A 12 30.22 6.92 14.09
CA GLU A 12 28.86 6.98 14.59
C GLU A 12 28.04 7.67 13.49
N ALA A 13 27.27 6.91 12.71
CA ALA A 13 26.32 7.50 11.80
C ALA A 13 25.21 8.12 12.65
N GLU A 14 25.43 9.35 13.11
CA GLU A 14 24.37 10.20 13.63
C GLU A 14 23.37 10.37 12.49
N LEU A 15 22.34 9.52 12.50
CA LEU A 15 21.10 9.76 11.78
C LEU A 15 20.48 11.00 12.41
N VAL A 16 20.91 12.18 11.96
CA VAL A 16 20.26 13.45 12.30
C VAL A 16 18.91 13.44 11.60
N LEU A 17 17.92 12.86 12.27
CA LEU A 17 16.53 12.98 11.84
C LEU A 17 16.18 14.47 11.82
N PRO A 18 15.60 14.99 10.73
CA PRO A 18 15.14 16.37 10.70
C PRO A 18 14.20 16.63 11.88
N THR A 19 14.55 17.58 12.73
CA THR A 19 13.78 17.98 13.92
C THR A 19 12.41 18.57 13.55
N HIS A 20 12.26 18.99 12.29
CA HIS A 20 11.03 19.52 11.74
C HIS A 20 10.70 18.81 10.42
N LEU A 21 9.58 18.10 10.40
CA LEU A 21 9.05 17.44 9.21
C LEU A 21 7.99 18.36 8.59
N SER A 22 8.11 18.67 7.30
CA SER A 22 7.22 19.62 6.60
C SER A 22 5.74 19.24 6.60
N PHE A 23 5.42 17.96 6.81
CA PHE A 23 4.05 17.47 6.98
C PHE A 23 3.56 17.48 8.45
N LYS A 24 4.47 17.66 9.41
CA LYS A 24 4.13 17.84 10.82
C LYS A 24 4.02 19.33 11.10
N HIS A 25 2.80 19.86 11.07
CA HIS A 25 2.53 21.14 11.70
C HIS A 25 2.77 20.99 13.22
N ILE A 26 3.98 21.33 13.67
CA ILE A 26 4.31 21.37 15.09
C ILE A 26 3.44 22.47 15.70
N GLN A 27 2.42 22.08 16.46
CA GLN A 27 1.69 23.03 17.29
C GLN A 27 2.63 23.45 18.41
N MET A 28 3.43 24.47 18.11
CA MET A 28 4.45 25.00 19.00
C MET A 28 3.81 25.43 20.32
N TYR A 29 4.58 25.16 21.35
CA TYR A 29 4.33 25.14 22.78
C TYR A 29 3.90 26.47 23.44
N GLU A 30 3.52 27.50 22.68
CA GLU A 30 3.36 28.87 23.21
C GLU A 30 1.90 29.34 23.39
N LYS A 31 0.90 28.60 22.92
CA LYS A 31 -0.51 29.09 22.88
C LYS A 31 -1.52 28.24 23.64
N TYR A 32 -1.13 27.63 24.75
CA TYR A 32 -2.09 27.09 25.71
C TYR A 32 -2.15 27.99 26.96
N PRO A 33 -3.20 28.80 27.17
CA PRO A 33 -3.46 29.34 28.49
C PRO A 33 -3.59 28.14 29.44
N LYS A 34 -2.74 28.09 30.47
CA LYS A 34 -2.81 27.06 31.52
C LYS A 34 -4.13 27.24 32.27
N GLY A 35 -5.16 26.55 31.79
CA GLY A 35 -6.51 26.60 32.34
C GLY A 35 -7.47 25.82 31.44
N GLN A 36 -8.07 24.77 32.01
CA GLN A 36 -8.93 23.77 31.38
C GLN A 36 -8.19 22.67 30.61
N SER A 37 -7.82 21.62 31.34
CA SER A 37 -7.72 20.26 30.82
C SER A 37 -9.10 19.79 30.35
N ARG A 38 -9.62 20.38 29.26
CA ARG A 38 -10.69 19.73 28.52
C ARG A 38 -10.05 18.48 27.91
N GLY A 39 -10.31 17.33 28.51
CA GLY A 39 -9.84 16.04 28.01
C GLY A 39 -10.06 15.99 26.51
N ARG A 40 -9.10 15.42 25.77
CA ARG A 40 -9.17 15.33 24.30
C ARG A 40 -10.55 14.78 23.91
N HIS A 41 -11.43 15.68 23.47
CA HIS A 41 -12.75 15.31 23.03
C HIS A 41 -12.63 14.98 21.55
N TRP A 42 -12.70 13.69 21.23
CA TRP A 42 -12.78 13.23 19.86
C TRP A 42 -14.06 13.79 19.26
N LYS A 43 -13.91 14.67 18.27
CA LYS A 43 -15.05 15.18 17.52
C LYS A 43 -15.77 14.00 16.89
N HIS A 44 -17.09 13.95 17.03
CA HIS A 44 -17.88 12.94 16.34
C HIS A 44 -17.85 13.18 14.82
N LEU A 45 -18.02 12.12 14.03
CA LEU A 45 -17.91 12.16 12.56
C LEU A 45 -18.72 13.32 11.95
N LYS A 46 -19.94 13.57 12.45
CA LYS A 46 -20.80 14.68 12.00
C LYS A 46 -20.13 16.06 12.16
N GLN A 47 -19.48 16.31 13.30
CA GLN A 47 -18.76 17.57 13.56
C GLN A 47 -17.52 17.69 12.67
N ILE A 48 -16.82 16.58 12.38
CA ILE A 48 -15.66 16.58 11.48
C ILE A 48 -16.09 16.89 10.05
N LEU A 49 -17.17 16.27 9.57
CA LEU A 49 -17.68 16.48 8.22
C LEU A 49 -18.20 17.90 8.03
N GLN A 50 -18.85 18.50 9.05
CA GLN A 50 -19.29 19.89 9.01
C GLN A 50 -18.11 20.88 9.07
N ALA A 51 -17.05 20.56 9.83
CA ALA A 51 -15.85 21.40 9.94
C ALA A 51 -14.95 21.32 8.69
N LYS A 52 -14.94 20.18 8.00
CA LYS A 52 -14.38 20.06 6.65
C LYS A 52 -15.30 20.85 5.72
N ASN A 53 -14.88 22.05 5.33
CA ASN A 53 -15.67 22.95 4.51
C ASN A 53 -15.72 22.45 3.05
N TYR A 54 -16.41 21.32 2.81
CA TYR A 54 -16.55 20.66 1.50
C TYR A 54 -17.13 21.58 0.41
N GLN A 55 -17.77 22.68 0.80
CA GLN A 55 -18.23 23.74 -0.10
C GLN A 55 -17.08 24.46 -0.82
N ASN A 56 -15.83 24.38 -0.32
CA ASN A 56 -14.64 24.96 -0.96
C ASN A 56 -13.83 23.92 -1.77
N TYR A 57 -14.28 22.67 -1.86
CA TYR A 57 -13.69 21.75 -2.82
C TYR A 57 -14.15 22.14 -4.21
N LEU A 58 -13.20 22.46 -5.09
CA LEU A 58 -13.48 22.67 -6.49
C LEU A 58 -14.18 21.41 -7.04
N LEU A 59 -15.35 21.59 -7.63
CA LEU A 59 -16.16 20.50 -8.22
C LEU A 59 -15.48 19.83 -9.43
N ASP A 60 -14.28 20.27 -9.80
CA ASP A 60 -13.61 19.94 -11.06
C ASP A 60 -12.33 19.09 -10.88
N GLU A 61 -11.88 18.84 -9.65
CA GLU A 61 -10.86 17.82 -9.42
C GLU A 61 -11.52 16.45 -9.22
N PRO A 62 -11.19 15.43 -10.03
CA PRO A 62 -11.63 14.07 -9.75
C PRO A 62 -11.06 13.67 -8.39
N ASN A 63 -11.95 13.46 -7.41
CA ASN A 63 -11.61 12.98 -6.07
C ASN A 63 -11.00 11.55 -6.06
N PHE A 64 -10.79 10.95 -7.23
CA PHE A 64 -10.21 9.64 -7.39
C PHE A 64 -8.74 9.78 -7.78
N PRO A 65 -7.83 9.09 -7.08
CA PRO A 65 -6.43 9.06 -7.50
C PRO A 65 -6.32 8.48 -8.92
N PRO A 66 -5.30 8.90 -9.71
CA PRO A 66 -5.07 8.31 -11.01
C PRO A 66 -4.78 6.81 -10.87
N PRO A 67 -5.17 5.98 -11.85
CA PRO A 67 -4.88 4.55 -11.83
C PRO A 67 -3.38 4.28 -11.83
N SER A 68 -2.97 3.10 -11.35
CA SER A 68 -1.57 2.69 -11.40
C SER A 68 -1.07 2.62 -12.83
N MET A 69 0.05 3.30 -13.11
CA MET A 69 0.78 3.19 -14.39
C MET A 69 1.74 1.99 -14.42
N HIS A 70 2.03 1.37 -13.27
CA HIS A 70 2.96 0.25 -13.21
C HIS A 70 2.27 -1.03 -13.68
N PRO A 71 2.93 -1.84 -14.54
CA PRO A 71 2.37 -3.11 -14.98
C PRO A 71 2.22 -4.05 -13.78
N CYS A 72 1.08 -4.73 -13.70
CA CYS A 72 0.83 -5.72 -12.67
C CYS A 72 1.77 -6.93 -12.85
N LYS A 73 2.37 -7.38 -11.75
CA LYS A 73 3.14 -8.63 -11.74
C LYS A 73 2.19 -9.82 -11.95
N ARG A 74 2.60 -10.77 -12.78
CA ARG A 74 1.83 -12.00 -13.03
C ARG A 74 2.27 -13.09 -12.06
N ILE A 75 1.32 -13.56 -11.27
CA ILE A 75 1.53 -14.57 -10.23
C ILE A 75 0.70 -15.81 -10.57
N CYS A 76 1.24 -16.99 -10.28
CA CYS A 76 0.55 -18.25 -10.47
C CYS A 76 -0.61 -18.37 -9.49
N ASP A 77 -1.80 -18.69 -10.01
CA ASP A 77 -3.02 -18.76 -9.19
C ASP A 77 -3.00 -19.96 -8.21
N ILE A 78 -2.15 -20.97 -8.45
CA ILE A 78 -2.05 -22.17 -7.62
C ILE A 78 -0.88 -22.08 -6.63
N THR A 79 0.31 -21.70 -7.10
CA THR A 79 1.55 -21.78 -6.28
C THR A 79 2.01 -20.44 -5.71
N GLY A 80 1.52 -19.31 -6.24
CA GLY A 80 1.96 -17.98 -5.80
C GLY A 80 3.34 -17.54 -6.33
N TYR A 81 4.03 -18.35 -7.13
CA TYR A 81 5.27 -17.95 -7.80
C TYR A 81 5.01 -17.08 -9.03
N GLU A 82 6.04 -16.40 -9.53
CA GLU A 82 5.95 -15.65 -10.79
C GLU A 82 5.54 -16.57 -11.95
N ALA A 83 4.51 -16.17 -12.69
CA ALA A 83 3.91 -16.96 -13.76
C ALA A 83 4.04 -16.23 -15.10
N PRO A 84 5.02 -16.60 -15.95
CA PRO A 84 5.15 -16.00 -17.27
C PRO A 84 4.07 -16.46 -18.25
N TYR A 85 3.41 -17.59 -17.98
CA TYR A 85 2.47 -18.24 -18.89
C TYR A 85 1.01 -18.19 -18.42
N TYR A 86 0.09 -18.22 -19.38
CA TYR A 86 -1.35 -18.28 -19.13
C TYR A 86 -2.03 -19.33 -20.03
N ASP A 87 -3.10 -19.95 -19.55
CA ASP A 87 -3.90 -20.89 -20.34
C ASP A 87 -5.15 -20.18 -20.92
N PRO A 88 -5.32 -20.09 -22.26
CA PRO A 88 -6.49 -19.42 -22.85
C PRO A 88 -7.81 -20.15 -22.59
N ARG A 89 -7.78 -21.43 -22.20
CA ARG A 89 -9.00 -22.21 -21.91
C ARG A 89 -9.58 -21.87 -20.54
N THR A 90 -8.73 -21.70 -19.53
CA THR A 90 -9.12 -21.53 -18.12
C THR A 90 -8.83 -20.11 -17.60
N ASN A 91 -8.08 -19.31 -18.35
CA ASN A 91 -7.52 -18.01 -17.97
C ASN A 91 -6.58 -18.05 -16.75
N LEU A 92 -6.18 -19.23 -16.27
CA LEU A 92 -5.27 -19.36 -15.14
C LEU A 92 -3.80 -19.11 -15.55
N CYS A 93 -3.06 -18.46 -14.66
CA CYS A 93 -1.63 -18.21 -14.79
C CYS A 93 -0.83 -19.34 -14.12
N TYR A 94 0.20 -19.84 -14.81
CA TYR A 94 1.04 -20.93 -14.32
C TYR A 94 2.54 -20.67 -14.53
N ALA A 95 3.34 -21.22 -13.63
CA ALA A 95 4.81 -21.07 -13.66
C ALA A 95 5.50 -22.19 -14.45
N ASN A 96 5.11 -23.45 -14.21
CA ASN A 96 5.80 -24.64 -14.70
C ASN A 96 4.86 -25.61 -15.43
N ALA A 97 5.45 -26.54 -16.20
CA ALA A 97 4.71 -27.57 -16.93
C ALA A 97 3.90 -28.52 -16.01
N ASP A 98 4.37 -28.79 -14.80
CA ASP A 98 3.62 -29.65 -13.86
C ASP A 98 2.36 -28.98 -13.34
N VAL A 99 2.43 -27.67 -13.07
CA VAL A 99 1.27 -26.87 -12.71
C VAL A 99 0.29 -26.81 -13.88
N PHE A 100 0.78 -26.72 -15.12
CA PHE A 100 -0.08 -26.75 -16.30
C PHE A 100 -0.89 -28.06 -16.42
N LYS A 101 -0.29 -29.22 -16.10
CA LYS A 101 -1.02 -30.51 -16.06
C LYS A 101 -2.15 -30.46 -15.04
N ILE A 102 -1.90 -29.91 -13.85
CA ILE A 102 -2.90 -29.73 -12.80
C ILE A 102 -4.03 -28.83 -13.29
N VAL A 103 -3.69 -27.65 -13.84
CA VAL A 103 -4.66 -26.69 -14.41
C VAL A 103 -5.55 -27.35 -15.45
N ARG A 104 -5.01 -28.24 -16.30
CA ARG A 104 -5.77 -28.94 -17.33
C ARG A 104 -6.68 -30.04 -16.80
N SER A 105 -6.38 -30.60 -15.63
CA SER A 105 -7.21 -31.59 -14.92
C SER A 105 -8.28 -30.98 -14.00
N LEU A 106 -8.21 -29.69 -13.69
CA LEU A 106 -9.14 -29.05 -12.76
C LEU A 106 -10.57 -28.96 -13.34
N PRO A 107 -11.61 -29.25 -12.53
CA PRO A 107 -12.99 -28.97 -12.89
C PRO A 107 -13.26 -27.47 -13.04
N LYS A 108 -14.29 -27.11 -13.83
CA LYS A 108 -14.65 -25.71 -14.08
C LYS A 108 -15.02 -24.94 -12.81
N GLU A 109 -15.62 -25.60 -11.82
CA GLU A 109 -15.97 -24.98 -10.52
C GLU A 109 -14.73 -24.46 -9.80
N TYR A 110 -13.68 -25.29 -9.71
CA TYR A 110 -12.42 -24.89 -9.08
C TYR A 110 -11.74 -23.76 -9.85
N VAL A 111 -11.76 -23.82 -11.19
CA VAL A 111 -11.21 -22.73 -12.02
C VAL A 111 -11.90 -21.40 -11.70
N GLN A 112 -13.23 -21.39 -11.56
CA GLN A 112 -13.96 -20.19 -11.16
C GLN A 112 -13.62 -19.74 -9.74
N SER A 113 -13.45 -20.67 -8.78
CA SER A 113 -13.00 -20.33 -7.43
C SER A 113 -11.62 -19.65 -7.44
N TYR A 114 -10.66 -20.19 -8.20
CA TYR A 114 -9.33 -19.57 -8.34
C TYR A 114 -9.40 -18.19 -9.01
N LEU A 115 -10.21 -18.04 -10.06
CA LEU A 115 -10.42 -16.74 -10.71
C LEU A 115 -11.11 -15.73 -9.78
N ALA A 116 -12.01 -16.18 -8.90
CA ALA A 116 -12.71 -15.33 -7.96
C ALA A 116 -11.76 -14.70 -6.93
N LEU A 117 -10.72 -15.43 -6.50
CA LEU A 117 -9.72 -14.92 -5.56
C LEU A 117 -8.98 -13.67 -6.07
N ARG A 118 -8.79 -13.55 -7.39
CA ARG A 118 -8.17 -12.37 -8.02
C ARG A 118 -9.18 -11.43 -8.68
N ASN A 119 -10.46 -11.56 -8.35
CA ASN A 119 -11.57 -10.78 -8.91
C ASN A 119 -11.71 -10.88 -10.44
N ALA A 120 -11.42 -12.05 -11.01
CA ALA A 120 -11.54 -12.33 -12.46
C ALA A 120 -12.62 -13.37 -12.80
N ALA A 121 -13.42 -13.82 -11.82
CA ALA A 121 -14.51 -14.77 -12.06
C ALA A 121 -15.66 -14.10 -12.82
N VAL A 122 -16.18 -14.80 -13.83
CA VAL A 122 -17.30 -14.34 -14.65
C VAL A 122 -18.57 -15.01 -14.13
N VAL A 123 -19.37 -14.27 -13.37
CA VAL A 123 -20.71 -14.70 -12.93
C VAL A 123 -21.73 -14.06 -13.86
N LEU A 124 -22.31 -14.87 -14.75
CA LEU A 124 -23.45 -14.45 -15.56
C LEU A 124 -24.68 -14.36 -14.64
N LYS A 125 -25.38 -13.23 -14.67
CA LYS A 125 -26.65 -13.00 -13.98
C LYS A 125 -27.78 -12.92 -14.98
#